data_AF-A0A1H8L848-F1
#
_entry.id   AF-A0A1H8L848-F1
#
_cell.length_a   1.000
_cell.length_b   1.000
_cell.length_c   1.000
_cell.angle_alpha   90.00
_cell.angle_beta   90.00
_cell.angle_gamma   90.00
#
_symmetry.space_group_name_H-M   'P 1'
#
loop_
_entity.id
_entity.type
_entity.pdbx_description
1 polymer ?
#
loop_
_entity_poly.entity_id
_entity_poly.type
_entity_poly.pdbx_seq_one_letter_code
_entity_poly.pdbx_strand_id
1 'polypeptide(L)'
;MALPARIIRLSGILSHLATALMGALPLLVAFWAVRGHQNPGWLAEVFPQVQPGTTLTPEKSTWVLTIGALQLLPMLFALWHMRALFRRYSAGDILTAPCARDIRCIGTALATLALIQIVSLPLQIALLTLDNPPGARQLTFALSSENLWLLLAGGLLVVIGWAMAEAVVAAEENRGFI
;
A
#
# COMPACT_ATOMS: atom_id res chain seq x y z
N MET A 1 3.44 15.98 28.82
CA MET A 1 2.58 14.82 29.16
C MET A 1 3.35 13.56 28.76
N ALA A 2 3.82 12.76 29.72
CA ALA A 2 4.58 11.55 29.40
C ALA A 2 3.62 10.46 28.88
N LEU A 3 3.99 9.76 27.82
CA LEU A 3 3.21 8.63 27.31
C LEU A 3 3.22 7.48 28.33
N PRO A 4 2.10 6.76 28.49
CA PRO A 4 2.09 5.54 29.28
C PRO A 4 3.02 4.50 28.63
N ALA A 5 3.83 3.80 29.45
CA ALA A 5 4.87 2.87 29.00
C ALA A 5 4.39 1.79 28.00
N ARG A 6 3.12 1.41 28.07
CA ARG A 6 2.47 0.50 27.12
C ARG A 6 2.50 1.01 25.67
N ILE A 7 2.31 2.32 25.45
CA ILE A 7 2.29 2.93 24.12
C ILE A 7 3.71 2.91 23.54
N ILE A 8 4.71 3.29 24.33
CA ILE A 8 6.12 3.27 23.91
C ILE A 8 6.55 1.85 23.48
N ARG A 9 6.23 0.84 24.30
CA ARG A 9 6.57 -0.56 23.99
C ARG A 9 5.86 -1.05 22.73
N LEU A 10 4.56 -0.76 22.60
CA LEU A 10 3.78 -1.14 21.41
C LEU A 10 4.33 -0.47 20.14
N SER A 11 4.66 0.82 20.18
CA SER A 11 5.27 1.52 19.06
C SER A 11 6.64 0.93 18.68
N GLY A 12 7.45 0.54 19.65
CA GLY A 12 8.71 -0.18 19.37
C GLY A 12 8.48 -1.48 18.60
N ILE A 13 7.53 -2.31 19.06
CA ILE A 13 7.17 -3.58 18.39
C ILE A 13 6.66 -3.33 16.96
N LEU A 14 5.76 -2.35 16.79
CA LEU A 14 5.20 -2.01 15.48
C LEU A 14 6.28 -1.47 14.51
N SER A 15 7.29 -0.78 15.02
CA SER A 15 8.43 -0.32 14.21
C SER A 15 9.28 -1.49 13.68
N HIS A 16 9.57 -2.48 14.54
CA HIS A 16 10.27 -3.70 14.13
C HIS A 16 9.45 -4.52 13.13
N LEU A 17 8.14 -4.64 13.36
CA LEU A 17 7.22 -5.30 12.43
C LEU A 17 7.23 -4.60 11.06
N ALA A 18 7.11 -3.27 11.02
CA ALA A 18 7.17 -2.52 9.78
C ALA A 18 8.52 -2.74 9.06
N THR A 19 9.63 -2.77 9.79
CA THR A 19 10.96 -3.06 9.23
C THR A 19 11.05 -4.46 8.65
N ALA A 20 10.53 -5.47 9.36
CA ALA A 20 10.49 -6.85 8.89
C ALA A 20 9.65 -6.97 7.60
N LEU A 21 8.47 -6.34 7.57
CA LEU A 21 7.59 -6.32 6.41
C LEU A 21 8.23 -5.63 5.20
N MET A 22 8.98 -4.54 5.40
CA MET A 22 9.70 -3.86 4.32
C MET A 22 10.71 -4.78 3.60
N GLY A 23 11.34 -5.71 4.32
CA GLY A 23 12.26 -6.70 3.73
C GLY A 23 11.53 -7.94 3.22
N ALA A 24 10.54 -8.44 3.97
CA ALA A 24 9.83 -9.66 3.66
C ALA A 24 8.93 -9.54 2.42
N LEU A 25 8.25 -8.40 2.24
CA LEU A 25 7.32 -8.21 1.12
C LEU A 25 8.01 -8.29 -0.25
N PRO A 26 9.13 -7.56 -0.52
CA PRO A 26 9.84 -7.70 -1.80
C PRO A 26 10.38 -9.10 -2.04
N LEU A 27 10.88 -9.77 -1.00
CA LEU A 27 11.37 -11.15 -1.10
C LEU A 27 10.23 -12.12 -1.42
N LEU A 28 9.08 -11.94 -0.79
CA LEU A 28 7.88 -12.73 -1.07
C LEU A 28 7.42 -12.51 -2.52
N VAL A 29 7.33 -11.26 -2.98
CA VAL A 29 6.96 -10.97 -4.37
C VAL A 29 7.99 -11.54 -5.35
N ALA A 30 9.29 -11.41 -5.09
CA ALA A 30 10.33 -12.00 -5.92
C ALA A 30 10.23 -13.54 -5.97
N PHE A 31 9.98 -14.17 -4.82
CA PHE A 31 9.77 -15.61 -4.72
C PHE A 31 8.57 -16.06 -5.57
N TRP A 32 7.42 -15.39 -5.41
CA TRP A 32 6.23 -15.67 -6.21
C TRP A 32 6.43 -15.34 -7.69
N ALA A 33 7.22 -14.33 -8.03
CA ALA A 33 7.50 -13.98 -9.41
C ALA A 33 8.28 -15.08 -10.13
N VAL A 34 9.31 -15.65 -9.48
CA VAL A 34 10.07 -16.78 -10.01
C VAL A 34 9.15 -18.01 -10.18
N ARG A 35 8.34 -18.32 -9.17
CA ARG A 35 7.42 -19.47 -9.19
C ARG A 35 6.33 -19.32 -10.24
N GLY A 36 5.77 -18.11 -10.37
CA GLY A 36 4.71 -17.80 -11.31
C GLY A 36 5.19 -17.84 -12.76
N HIS A 37 6.43 -17.37 -13.02
CA HIS A 37 7.04 -17.51 -14.34
C HIS A 37 7.23 -18.98 -14.74
N GLN A 38 7.66 -19.83 -13.81
CA GLN A 38 7.85 -21.27 -14.07
C GLN A 38 6.52 -22.03 -14.27
N ASN A 39 5.45 -21.61 -13.58
CA ASN A 39 4.16 -22.31 -13.59
C ASN A 39 3.01 -21.33 -13.79
N PRO A 40 2.69 -20.90 -15.02
CA PRO A 40 1.67 -19.87 -15.28
C PRO A 40 0.24 -20.28 -14.89
N GLY A 41 0.00 -21.53 -14.50
CA GLY A 41 -1.30 -22.02 -14.03
C GLY A 41 -1.89 -21.27 -12.84
N TRP A 42 -1.05 -20.62 -12.03
CA TRP A 42 -1.50 -19.76 -10.91
C TRP A 42 -2.42 -18.61 -11.37
N LEU A 43 -2.29 -18.17 -12.62
CA LEU A 43 -3.12 -17.11 -13.18
C LEU A 43 -4.60 -17.50 -13.21
N ALA A 44 -4.92 -18.78 -13.41
CA ALA A 44 -6.30 -19.26 -13.39
C ALA A 44 -6.93 -19.19 -11.99
N GLU A 45 -6.11 -19.38 -10.95
CA GLU A 45 -6.56 -19.32 -9.55
C GLU A 45 -6.79 -17.87 -9.10
N VAL A 46 -5.90 -16.96 -9.48
CA VAL A 46 -5.97 -15.54 -9.07
C VAL A 46 -6.97 -14.75 -9.91
N PHE A 47 -7.15 -15.11 -11.18
CA PHE A 47 -8.10 -14.46 -12.08
C PHE A 47 -9.21 -15.42 -12.52
N PRO A 48 -10.10 -15.85 -11.60
CA PRO A 48 -11.17 -16.81 -11.92
C PRO A 48 -12.19 -16.25 -12.92
N GLN A 49 -12.15 -14.93 -13.19
CA GLN A 49 -13.03 -14.24 -14.13
C GLN A 49 -12.60 -14.43 -15.60
N VAL A 50 -11.35 -14.88 -15.82
CA VAL A 50 -10.82 -15.14 -17.16
C VAL A 50 -11.42 -16.43 -17.71
N GLN A 51 -11.86 -16.40 -18.98
CA GLN A 51 -12.60 -17.51 -19.58
C GLN A 51 -11.78 -18.81 -19.64
N PRO A 52 -12.40 -19.98 -19.35
CA PRO A 52 -11.80 -21.29 -19.58
C PRO A 52 -11.44 -21.44 -21.06
N GLY A 53 -10.15 -21.61 -21.38
CA GLY A 53 -9.63 -21.65 -22.75
C GLY A 53 -8.71 -20.48 -23.12
N THR A 54 -8.57 -19.48 -22.25
CA THR A 54 -7.55 -18.44 -22.41
C THR A 54 -6.15 -19.06 -22.31
N THR A 55 -5.27 -18.77 -23.28
CA THR A 55 -3.90 -19.27 -23.27
C THR A 55 -3.08 -18.55 -22.19
N LEU A 56 -2.68 -19.30 -21.16
CA LEU A 56 -1.85 -18.81 -20.07
C LEU A 56 -0.38 -19.12 -20.36
N THR A 57 0.41 -18.10 -20.66
CA THR A 57 1.83 -18.23 -20.99
C THR A 57 2.72 -17.68 -19.87
N PRO A 58 3.98 -18.14 -19.76
CA PRO A 58 4.97 -17.55 -18.85
C PRO A 58 5.15 -16.05 -19.05
N GLU A 59 5.05 -15.57 -20.29
CA GLU A 59 5.16 -14.15 -20.63
C GLU A 59 4.01 -13.33 -20.02
N LYS A 60 2.77 -13.80 -20.17
CA LYS A 60 1.60 -13.19 -19.53
C LYS A 60 1.75 -13.14 -18.02
N SER A 61 2.25 -14.22 -17.42
CA SER A 61 2.57 -14.26 -15.98
C SER A 61 3.58 -13.17 -15.61
N THR A 62 4.68 -13.02 -16.36
CA THR A 62 5.68 -11.98 -16.10
C THR A 62 5.08 -10.59 -16.17
N TRP A 63 4.24 -10.30 -17.16
CA TRP A 63 3.56 -8.99 -17.29
C TRP A 63 2.62 -8.70 -16.12
N VAL A 64 1.78 -9.67 -15.75
CA VAL A 64 0.87 -9.54 -14.60
C VAL A 64 1.64 -9.31 -13.30
N LEU A 65 2.72 -10.08 -13.08
CA LEU A 65 3.60 -9.93 -11.92
C LEU A 65 4.30 -8.57 -11.89
N THR A 66 4.70 -8.04 -13.04
CA THR A 66 5.34 -6.72 -13.14
C THR A 66 4.36 -5.61 -12.73
N ILE A 67 3.11 -5.70 -13.18
CA ILE A 67 2.04 -4.78 -12.75
C ILE A 67 1.77 -4.93 -11.26
N GLY A 68 1.74 -6.16 -10.74
CA GLY A 68 1.61 -6.42 -9.30
C GLY A 68 2.76 -5.83 -8.49
N ALA A 69 3.99 -5.95 -8.98
CA ALA A 69 5.18 -5.41 -8.33
C ALA A 69 5.16 -3.88 -8.24
N LEU A 70 4.51 -3.18 -9.17
CA LEU A 70 4.33 -1.72 -9.10
C LEU A 70 3.60 -1.28 -7.83
N GLN A 71 2.69 -2.11 -7.33
CA GLN A 71 1.92 -1.85 -6.10
C GLN A 71 2.81 -1.87 -4.84
N LEU A 72 3.99 -2.50 -4.90
CA LEU A 72 4.93 -2.51 -3.78
C LEU A 72 5.49 -1.13 -3.48
N LEU A 73 5.64 -0.25 -4.48
CA LEU A 73 6.25 1.06 -4.28
C LEU A 73 5.51 1.91 -3.23
N PRO A 74 4.19 2.18 -3.38
CA PRO A 74 3.45 2.91 -2.35
C PRO A 74 3.34 2.13 -1.03
N MET A 75 3.29 0.78 -1.04
CA MET A 75 3.26 -0.02 0.18
C MET A 75 4.55 0.15 1.00
N LEU A 76 5.71 0.05 0.35
CA LEU A 76 7.02 0.23 0.99
C LEU A 76 7.20 1.67 1.46
N PHE A 77 6.70 2.64 0.70
CA PHE A 77 6.71 4.04 1.10
C PHE A 77 5.83 4.28 2.35
N ALA A 78 4.63 3.69 2.40
CA ALA A 78 3.78 3.72 3.59
C ALA A 78 4.47 3.09 4.80
N LEU A 79 5.04 1.89 4.64
CA LEU A 79 5.74 1.17 5.71
C LEU A 79 6.96 1.93 6.22
N TRP A 80 7.70 2.61 5.33
CA TRP A 80 8.81 3.48 5.74
C TRP A 80 8.31 4.57 6.70
N HIS A 81 7.27 5.30 6.31
CA HIS A 81 6.74 6.38 7.14
C HIS A 81 6.05 5.87 8.40
N MET A 82 5.37 4.72 8.36
CA MET A 82 4.87 4.04 9.57
C MET A 82 6.01 3.70 10.53
N ARG A 83 7.10 3.12 10.02
CA ARG A 83 8.30 2.82 10.82
C ARG A 83 8.86 4.08 11.46
N ALA A 84 8.99 5.17 10.70
CA ALA A 84 9.49 6.45 11.20
C ALA A 84 8.58 7.01 12.30
N LEU A 85 7.26 7.04 12.07
CA LEU A 85 6.27 7.49 13.04
C LEU A 85 6.32 6.68 14.34
N PHE A 86 6.37 5.35 14.24
CA PHE A 86 6.45 4.48 15.41
C PHE A 86 7.76 4.66 16.20
N ARG A 87 8.89 4.93 15.54
CA ARG A 87 10.15 5.25 16.23
C ARG A 87 10.06 6.57 17.00
N ARG A 88 9.38 7.57 16.45
CA ARG A 88 9.14 8.85 17.13
C ARG A 88 8.24 8.65 18.35
N TYR A 89 7.16 7.90 18.20
CA TYR A 89 6.25 7.59 19.32
C TYR A 89 6.95 6.78 20.42
N SER A 90 7.84 5.84 20.07
CA SER A 90 8.65 5.14 21.07
C SER A 90 9.66 6.05 21.78
N ALA A 91 10.10 7.12 21.13
CA ALA A 91 10.98 8.13 21.74
C ALA A 91 10.21 9.17 22.58
N GLY A 92 8.87 9.16 22.55
CA GLY A 92 8.02 10.14 23.25
C GLY A 92 7.59 11.34 22.40
N ASP A 93 8.02 11.41 21.14
CA ASP A 93 7.73 12.51 20.24
C ASP A 93 6.39 12.31 19.52
N ILE A 94 5.30 12.89 20.05
CA ILE A 94 3.95 12.73 19.47
C ILE A 94 3.58 13.94 18.64
N LEU A 95 3.41 15.11 19.27
CA LEU A 95 2.95 16.34 18.64
C LEU A 95 4.13 17.12 18.08
N THR A 96 4.70 16.61 16.99
CA THR A 96 5.80 17.25 16.29
C THR A 96 5.48 17.36 14.80
N ALA A 97 6.01 18.41 14.14
CA ALA A 97 5.82 18.60 12.71
C ALA A 97 6.25 17.38 11.86
N PRO A 98 7.34 16.66 12.21
CA PRO A 98 7.67 15.42 11.52
C PRO A 98 6.64 14.30 11.66
N CYS A 99 5.99 14.13 12.82
CA CYS A 99 4.92 13.13 12.99
C CYS A 99 3.72 13.47 12.09
N ALA A 100 3.33 14.74 12.04
CA ALA A 100 2.26 15.21 11.14
C ALA A 100 2.59 14.96 9.67
N ARG A 101 3.86 15.16 9.26
CA ARG A 101 4.34 14.82 7.91
C ARG A 101 4.25 13.31 7.65
N ASP A 102 4.76 12.47 8.57
CA ASP A 102 4.76 11.02 8.40
C ASP A 102 3.32 10.49 8.23
N ILE A 103 2.35 10.98 9.02
CA ILE A 103 0.93 10.63 8.87
C ILE A 103 0.38 11.00 7.48
N ARG A 104 0.68 12.21 6.98
CA ARG A 104 0.26 12.62 5.63
C ARG A 104 0.86 11.73 4.56
N CYS A 105 2.16 11.44 4.66
CA CYS A 105 2.84 10.59 3.70
C CYS A 105 2.24 9.17 3.68
N ILE A 106 1.92 8.59 4.85
CA ILE A 106 1.21 7.31 4.94
C ILE A 106 -0.15 7.41 4.23
N GLY A 107 -0.95 8.43 4.54
CA GLY A 107 -2.26 8.62 3.90
C GLY A 107 -2.16 8.74 2.39
N THR A 108 -1.23 9.56 1.89
CA THR A 108 -0.99 9.71 0.44
C THR A 108 -0.57 8.38 -0.20
N ALA A 109 0.29 7.61 0.47
CA ALA A 109 0.76 6.32 -0.03
C ALA A 109 -0.40 5.32 -0.18
N LEU A 110 -1.29 5.24 0.81
CA LEU A 110 -2.45 4.36 0.77
C LEU A 110 -3.46 4.80 -0.31
N ALA A 111 -3.68 6.11 -0.45
CA ALA A 111 -4.52 6.64 -1.52
C ALA A 111 -3.94 6.33 -2.91
N THR A 112 -2.64 6.54 -3.12
CA THR A 112 -1.94 6.17 -4.36
C THR A 112 -2.01 4.67 -4.63
N LEU A 113 -1.84 3.84 -3.60
CA LEU A 113 -1.98 2.39 -3.70
C LEU A 113 -3.38 1.98 -4.17
N ALA A 114 -4.44 2.58 -3.62
CA ALA A 114 -5.81 2.33 -4.05
C ALA A 114 -6.03 2.71 -5.53
N LEU A 115 -5.52 3.87 -5.96
CA LEU A 115 -5.60 4.29 -7.37
C LEU A 115 -4.88 3.33 -8.30
N ILE A 116 -3.69 2.86 -7.93
CA ILE A 116 -2.94 1.87 -8.71
C ILE A 116 -3.73 0.57 -8.79
N GLN A 117 -4.34 0.09 -7.70
CA GLN A 117 -5.14 -1.13 -7.71
C GLN A 117 -6.37 -1.05 -8.61
N ILE A 118 -7.06 0.11 -8.63
CA ILE A 118 -8.22 0.35 -9.50
C ILE A 118 -7.84 0.20 -10.98
N VAL A 119 -6.64 0.62 -11.38
CA VAL A 119 -6.18 0.54 -12.78
C VAL A 119 -5.50 -0.80 -13.10
N SER A 120 -4.82 -1.40 -12.12
CA SER A 120 -4.01 -2.61 -12.31
C SER A 120 -4.85 -3.83 -12.69
N LEU A 121 -5.98 -4.05 -12.01
CA LEU A 121 -6.82 -5.23 -12.27
C LEU A 121 -7.44 -5.22 -13.69
N PRO A 122 -8.08 -4.12 -14.16
CA PRO A 122 -8.53 -4.03 -15.55
C PRO A 122 -7.39 -4.25 -16.56
N LEU A 123 -6.20 -3.69 -16.29
CA LEU A 123 -5.04 -3.83 -17.17
C LEU A 123 -4.55 -5.28 -17.23
N GLN A 124 -4.49 -5.98 -16.10
CA GLN A 124 -4.10 -7.39 -16.02
C GLN A 124 -5.10 -8.28 -16.77
N ILE A 125 -6.42 -8.07 -16.59
CA ILE A 125 -7.45 -8.83 -17.31
C ILE A 125 -7.38 -8.56 -18.82
N ALA A 126 -7.20 -7.30 -19.21
CA ALA A 126 -7.03 -6.95 -20.61
C ALA A 126 -5.85 -7.70 -21.22
N LEU A 127 -4.67 -7.64 -20.58
CA LEU A 127 -3.45 -8.33 -21.01
C LEU A 127 -3.64 -9.85 -21.14
N LEU A 128 -4.33 -10.47 -20.19
CA LEU A 128 -4.59 -11.91 -20.24
C LEU A 128 -5.48 -12.31 -21.42
N THR A 129 -6.45 -11.45 -21.77
CA THR A 129 -7.47 -11.73 -22.79
C THR A 129 -7.19 -11.10 -24.16
N LEU A 130 -6.06 -10.42 -24.37
CA LEU A 130 -5.73 -9.77 -25.66
C LEU A 130 -5.78 -10.73 -26.85
N ASP A 131 -5.30 -11.96 -26.66
CA ASP A 131 -5.23 -12.99 -27.71
C ASP A 131 -6.57 -13.71 -27.92
N ASN A 132 -7.58 -13.42 -27.10
CA ASN A 132 -8.89 -14.02 -27.24
C ASN A 132 -9.59 -13.47 -28.50
N PRO A 133 -10.44 -14.28 -29.15
CA PRO A 133 -11.17 -13.87 -30.34
C PRO A 133 -12.03 -12.62 -30.09
N PRO A 134 -12.37 -11.85 -31.15
CA PRO A 134 -13.28 -10.71 -31.04
C PRO A 134 -14.60 -11.14 -30.37
N GLY A 135 -14.98 -10.47 -29.28
CA GLY A 135 -16.12 -10.83 -28.43
C GLY A 135 -15.78 -11.59 -27.13
N ALA A 136 -14.55 -12.11 -27.00
CA ALA A 136 -14.04 -12.78 -25.79
C ALA A 136 -12.93 -11.97 -25.06
N ARG A 137 -12.63 -10.75 -25.54
CA ARG A 137 -11.77 -9.78 -24.86
C ARG A 137 -12.55 -9.13 -23.72
N GLN A 138 -11.99 -9.13 -22.52
CA GLN A 138 -12.67 -8.59 -21.34
C GLN A 138 -11.98 -7.30 -20.89
N LEU A 139 -12.77 -6.25 -20.74
CA LEU A 139 -12.41 -5.05 -20.00
C LEU A 139 -13.37 -4.92 -18.84
N THR A 140 -12.91 -5.34 -17.66
CA THR A 140 -13.70 -5.23 -16.43
C THR A 140 -13.25 -3.97 -15.69
N PHE A 141 -14.14 -2.99 -15.58
CA PHE A 141 -13.96 -1.91 -14.62
C PHE A 141 -14.41 -2.40 -13.25
N ALA A 142 -13.45 -2.87 -12.46
CA ALA A 142 -13.72 -3.35 -11.11
C ALA A 142 -13.30 -2.29 -10.09
N LEU A 143 -14.24 -1.39 -9.78
CA LEU A 143 -14.13 -0.59 -8.57
C LEU A 143 -14.58 -1.46 -7.39
N SER A 144 -13.62 -2.01 -6.64
CA SER A 144 -13.94 -2.79 -5.44
C SER A 144 -14.25 -1.88 -4.26
N SER A 145 -15.11 -2.35 -3.36
CA SER A 145 -15.37 -1.68 -2.08
C SER A 145 -14.09 -1.54 -1.25
N GLU A 146 -13.19 -2.52 -1.32
CA GLU A 146 -11.88 -2.50 -0.66
C GLU A 146 -11.02 -1.32 -1.14
N ASN A 147 -10.96 -1.08 -2.45
CA ASN A 147 -10.21 0.05 -3.02
C ASN A 147 -10.80 1.38 -2.55
N LEU A 148 -12.14 1.49 -2.48
CA LEU A 148 -12.81 2.67 -1.95
C LEU A 148 -12.51 2.89 -0.47
N TRP A 149 -12.58 1.84 0.35
CA TRP A 149 -12.24 1.93 1.77
C TRP A 149 -10.79 2.33 1.99
N LEU A 150 -9.86 1.78 1.21
CA LEU A 150 -8.45 2.14 1.28
C LEU A 150 -8.19 3.59 0.85
N LEU A 151 -8.85 4.05 -0.23
CA LEU A 151 -8.76 5.43 -0.70
C LEU A 151 -9.30 6.41 0.34
N LEU A 152 -10.44 6.09 0.95
CA LEU A 152 -11.04 6.90 2.02
C LEU A 152 -10.17 6.90 3.29
N ALA A 153 -9.62 5.75 3.68
CA ALA A 153 -8.71 5.65 4.82
C ALA A 153 -7.43 6.46 4.58
N GLY A 154 -6.86 6.39 3.37
CA GLY A 154 -5.73 7.21 2.94
C GLY A 154 -6.05 8.70 3.00
N GLY A 155 -7.18 9.11 2.42
CA GLY A 155 -7.65 10.50 2.45
C GLY A 155 -7.88 11.03 3.87
N LEU A 156 -8.50 10.23 4.73
CA LEU A 156 -8.71 10.56 6.14
C LEU A 156 -7.38 10.76 6.87
N LEU A 157 -6.39 9.89 6.65
CA LEU A 157 -5.05 10.06 7.23
C LEU A 157 -4.36 11.33 6.73
N VAL A 158 -4.52 11.71 5.46
CA VAL A 158 -4.00 12.98 4.94
C VAL A 158 -4.62 14.16 5.71
N VAL A 159 -5.94 14.17 5.89
CA VAL A 159 -6.64 15.22 6.65
C VAL A 159 -6.17 15.24 8.10
N ILE A 160 -6.05 14.08 8.76
CA ILE A 160 -5.54 13.98 10.14
C ILE A 160 -4.12 14.58 10.22
N GLY A 161 -3.25 14.25 9.27
CA GLY A 161 -1.89 14.77 9.25
C GLY A 161 -1.82 16.28 8.99
N TRP A 162 -2.77 16.87 8.25
CA TRP A 162 -2.91 18.33 8.16
C TRP A 162 -3.41 18.94 9.47
N ALA A 163 -4.49 18.40 10.05
CA ALA A 163 -5.02 18.89 11.32
C ALA A 163 -3.97 18.81 12.45
N MET A 164 -3.14 17.76 12.45
CA MET A 164 -2.04 17.63 13.39
C MET A 164 -0.94 18.68 13.16
N ALA A 165 -0.66 19.06 11.91
CA ALA A 165 0.30 20.12 11.62
C ALA A 165 -0.18 21.47 12.19
N GLU A 166 -1.46 21.79 12.03
CA GLU A 166 -2.07 22.98 12.65
C GLU A 166 -2.00 22.93 14.18
N ALA A 167 -2.27 21.77 14.77
CA ALA A 167 -2.16 21.58 16.22
C ALA A 167 -0.73 21.77 16.74
N VAL A 168 0.29 21.40 15.96
CA VAL A 168 1.70 21.65 16.31
C VAL A 168 2.00 23.15 16.32
N VAL A 169 1.57 23.88 15.30
CA VAL A 169 1.77 25.34 15.21
C VAL A 169 1.10 26.05 16.40
N ALA A 170 -0.17 25.73 16.67
CA ALA A 170 -0.90 26.31 17.81
C ALA A 170 -0.24 26.00 19.16
N ALA A 171 0.36 24.81 19.31
CA ALA A 171 1.08 24.43 20.53
C ALA A 171 2.44 25.13 20.66
N GLU A 172 3.08 25.51 19.55
CA GLU A 172 4.33 26.30 19.54
C GLU A 172 4.04 27.76 19.88
N GLU A 173 2.99 28.36 19.33
CA GLU A 173 2.57 29.73 19.65
C GLU A 173 2.26 29.90 21.14
N ASN A 174 1.46 29.00 21.73
CA ASN A 174 1.14 29.05 23.17
C ASN A 174 2.37 28.93 24.09
N ARG A 175 3.47 28.32 23.63
CA ARG A 175 4.72 28.28 24.41
C ARG A 175 5.51 29.59 24.34
N GLY A 176 5.31 30.40 23.30
CA GLY A 176 5.96 31.71 23.14
C GLY A 176 5.33 32.83 23.97
N PHE A 177 4.13 32.63 24.51
CA PHE A 177 3.40 33.62 25.31
C PHE A 177 3.58 33.49 26.84
N ILE A 178 4.32 32.49 27.32
CA ILE A 178 4.66 32.29 28.75
C ILE A 178 6.12 32.69 28.96
#